data_AF-A0A8T7J235-F1
#
_entry.id   AF-A0A8T7J235-F1
#
_cell.length_a   1.000
_cell.length_b   1.000
_cell.length_c   1.000
_cell.angle_alpha   90.00
_cell.angle_beta   90.00
_cell.angle_gamma   90.00
#
_symmetry.space_group_name_H-M   'P 1'
#
loop_
_entity.id
_entity.type
_entity.pdbx_description
1 polymer ?
#
loop_
_entity_poly.entity_id
_entity_poly.type
_entity_poly.pdbx_seq_one_letter_code
_entity_poly.pdbx_strand_id
1 'polypeptide(L)'
;MSEESPTFGQWLITGTWFVFTLICFVYLTFDRLIAFDPQDKLTNISPDVFQQKLVDINKDLLGIEPKKGIILHFQQNDCACNVSSEAHVNALKELAQMHTVEFRNIDPTLIPDIVPSTPSVAILDDNGQLVYFGPYGEGLDCSQTDGFALTVFNNYLKGFSASLLISDAEGCYCNI
;
A
#
# COMPACT_ATOMS: atom_id res chain seq x y z
N MET A 1 -16.44 11.97 -55.33
CA MET A 1 -16.68 11.85 -53.89
C MET A 1 -16.34 13.20 -53.28
N SER A 2 -17.31 14.09 -53.08
CA SER A 2 -17.07 15.41 -52.48
C SER A 2 -17.09 15.27 -50.97
N GLU A 3 -15.94 15.46 -50.32
CA GLU A 3 -15.86 15.59 -48.87
C GLU A 3 -16.48 16.94 -48.48
N GLU A 4 -17.68 16.92 -47.91
CA GLU A 4 -18.28 18.11 -47.31
C GLU A 4 -17.49 18.51 -46.07
N SER A 5 -17.00 19.75 -46.06
CA SER A 5 -16.25 20.29 -44.92
C SER A 5 -17.16 20.41 -43.69
N PRO A 6 -16.73 19.95 -42.49
CA PRO A 6 -17.55 19.98 -41.30
C PRO A 6 -18.01 21.41 -40.96
N THR A 7 -19.30 21.55 -40.68
CA THR A 7 -19.94 22.81 -40.29
C THR A 7 -19.48 23.25 -38.90
N PHE A 8 -19.53 24.56 -38.62
CA PHE A 8 -19.13 25.14 -37.33
C PHE A 8 -19.84 24.49 -36.12
N GLY A 9 -21.10 24.08 -36.28
CA GLY A 9 -21.86 23.37 -35.24
C GLY A 9 -21.31 21.98 -34.92
N GLN A 10 -20.79 21.25 -35.92
CA GLN A 10 -20.17 19.93 -35.71
C GLN A 10 -18.86 20.06 -34.92
N TRP A 11 -18.07 21.10 -35.16
CA TRP A 11 -16.85 21.38 -34.38
C TRP A 11 -17.14 21.71 -32.91
N LEU A 12 -18.21 22.46 -32.63
CA LEU A 12 -18.65 22.74 -31.27
C LEU A 12 -19.08 21.47 -30.51
N ILE A 13 -19.83 20.57 -31.16
CA ILE A 13 -20.26 19.31 -30.56
C ILE A 13 -19.06 18.41 -30.27
N THR A 14 -18.16 18.23 -31.24
CA THR A 14 -16.96 17.41 -31.07
C THR A 14 -16.03 17.98 -30.00
N GLY A 15 -15.85 19.31 -29.97
CA GLY A 15 -15.05 19.98 -28.94
C GLY A 15 -15.66 19.81 -27.55
N THR A 16 -16.98 19.99 -27.40
CA THR A 16 -17.66 19.81 -26.11
C THR A 16 -17.58 18.36 -25.63
N TRP A 17 -17.80 17.39 -26.53
CA TRP A 17 -17.67 15.97 -26.21
C TRP A 17 -16.24 15.64 -25.75
N PHE A 18 -15.22 16.13 -26.45
CA PHE A 18 -13.83 15.89 -26.08
C PHE A 18 -13.46 16.50 -24.72
N VAL A 19 -13.93 17.72 -24.44
CA VAL A 19 -13.72 18.35 -23.13
C VAL A 19 -14.43 17.56 -22.02
N PHE A 20 -15.67 17.13 -22.26
CA PHE A 20 -16.43 16.33 -21.30
C PHE A 20 -15.76 14.97 -21.02
N THR A 21 -15.31 14.26 -22.05
CA THR A 21 -14.62 12.97 -21.86
C THR A 21 -13.29 13.15 -21.14
N LEU A 22 -12.54 14.22 -21.42
CA LEU A 22 -11.29 14.54 -20.73
C LEU A 22 -11.53 14.85 -19.24
N ILE A 23 -12.55 15.67 -18.92
CA ILE A 23 -12.93 15.96 -17.53
C ILE A 23 -13.38 14.69 -16.81
N CYS A 24 -14.22 13.87 -17.44
CA CYS A 24 -14.72 12.64 -16.84
C CYS A 24 -13.58 11.63 -16.61
N PHE A 25 -12.66 11.50 -17.55
CA PHE A 25 -11.47 10.66 -17.41
C PHE A 25 -10.59 11.13 -16.24
N VAL A 26 -10.25 12.43 -16.17
CA VAL A 26 -9.44 12.97 -15.07
C VAL A 26 -10.12 12.76 -13.73
N TYR A 27 -11.43 13.02 -13.63
CA TYR A 27 -12.19 12.80 -12.41
C TYR A 27 -12.16 11.33 -11.99
N LEU A 28 -12.47 10.40 -12.90
CA LEU A 28 -12.52 8.97 -12.58
C LEU A 28 -11.15 8.36 -12.26
N THR A 29 -10.07 8.94 -12.79
CA THR A 29 -8.70 8.50 -12.51
C THR A 29 -8.22 9.05 -11.18
N PHE A 30 -8.24 10.38 -10.95
CA PHE A 30 -7.53 10.99 -9.82
C PHE A 30 -8.29 10.98 -8.48
N ASP A 31 -9.62 10.85 -8.45
CA ASP A 31 -10.41 10.84 -7.18
C ASP A 31 -10.10 9.63 -6.28
N ARG A 32 -9.28 8.69 -6.76
CA ARG A 32 -8.88 7.46 -6.04
C ARG A 32 -7.51 7.53 -5.37
N LEU A 33 -6.70 8.57 -5.62
CA LEU A 33 -5.46 8.74 -4.87
C LEU A 33 -5.75 9.47 -3.56
N ILE A 34 -5.45 8.80 -2.47
CA ILE A 34 -5.47 9.39 -1.14
C ILE A 34 -4.11 9.19 -0.47
N ALA A 35 -3.79 10.07 0.47
CA ALA A 35 -2.60 9.92 1.31
C ALA A 35 -2.71 8.65 2.16
N PHE A 36 -1.60 7.94 2.31
CA PHE A 36 -1.50 6.74 3.14
C PHE A 36 -1.67 7.04 4.63
N ASP A 37 -1.13 8.17 5.09
CA ASP A 37 -1.23 8.64 6.47
C ASP A 37 -1.91 10.01 6.58
N PRO A 38 -3.23 10.11 6.31
CA PRO A 38 -3.94 11.38 6.27
C PRO A 38 -4.08 12.05 7.65
N GLN A 39 -3.79 11.32 8.73
CA GLN A 39 -3.91 11.78 10.11
C GLN A 39 -2.53 11.95 10.77
N ASP A 40 -1.43 11.84 10.01
CA ASP A 40 -0.05 11.94 10.51
C ASP A 40 0.23 11.00 11.71
N LYS A 41 -0.39 9.81 11.74
CA LYS A 41 -0.21 8.81 12.80
C LYS A 41 1.25 8.36 12.87
N LEU A 42 1.99 8.34 11.76
CA LEU A 42 3.36 7.86 11.65
C LEU A 42 4.39 8.98 11.62
N THR A 43 4.02 10.19 11.19
CA THR A 43 4.93 11.34 11.02
C THR A 43 5.68 11.72 12.31
N ASN A 44 5.07 11.47 13.48
CA ASN A 44 5.67 11.79 14.79
C ASN A 44 6.16 10.55 15.57
N ILE A 45 6.11 9.36 14.97
CA ILE A 45 6.49 8.11 15.63
C ILE A 45 7.84 7.63 15.07
N SER A 46 8.83 7.44 15.95
CA SER A 46 10.09 6.81 15.52
C SER A 46 9.89 5.31 15.26
N PRO A 47 10.71 4.70 14.38
CA PRO A 47 10.67 3.25 14.14
C PRO A 47 10.75 2.42 15.42
N ASP A 48 11.53 2.87 16.41
CA ASP A 48 11.67 2.21 17.71
C ASP A 48 10.36 2.21 18.53
N VAL A 49 9.63 3.34 18.53
CA VAL A 49 8.36 3.46 19.25
C VAL A 49 7.26 2.65 18.56
N PHE A 50 7.25 2.66 17.22
CA PHE A 50 6.36 1.81 16.43
C PHE A 50 6.63 0.33 16.69
N GLN A 51 7.91 -0.07 16.71
CA GLN A 51 8.33 -1.43 17.04
C GLN A 51 7.88 -1.83 18.45
N GLN A 52 8.01 -0.97 19.46
CA GLN A 52 7.55 -1.28 20.81
C GLN A 52 6.04 -1.57 20.83
N LYS A 53 5.23 -0.71 20.20
CA LYS A 53 3.79 -0.94 20.09
C LYS A 53 3.47 -2.24 19.36
N LEU A 54 4.17 -2.50 18.24
CA LEU A 54 4.01 -3.76 17.52
C LEU A 54 4.39 -4.96 18.38
N VAL A 55 5.50 -4.92 19.12
CA VAL A 55 6.00 -6.02 19.95
C VAL A 55 5.09 -6.30 21.14
N ASP A 56 4.56 -5.26 21.79
CA ASP A 56 3.61 -5.41 22.89
C ASP A 56 2.33 -6.10 22.41
N ILE A 57 1.86 -5.72 21.21
CA ILE A 57 0.73 -6.37 20.56
C ILE A 57 1.10 -7.78 20.04
N ASN A 58 2.33 -7.97 19.58
CA ASN A 58 2.87 -9.24 19.05
C ASN A 58 2.90 -10.35 20.13
N LYS A 59 3.24 -10.01 21.39
CA LYS A 59 3.22 -10.96 22.51
C LYS A 59 1.83 -11.52 22.77
N ASP A 60 0.81 -10.67 22.69
CA ASP A 60 -0.58 -11.05 22.97
C ASP A 60 -1.27 -11.72 21.77
N LEU A 61 -0.94 -11.31 20.53
CA LEU A 61 -1.58 -11.84 19.32
C LEU A 61 -0.89 -13.07 18.74
N LEU A 62 0.44 -13.19 18.85
CA LEU A 62 1.19 -14.12 17.99
C LEU A 62 1.97 -15.22 18.68
N GLY A 63 2.12 -15.22 20.02
CA GLY A 63 2.62 -16.37 20.79
C GLY A 63 3.97 -16.96 20.35
N ILE A 64 4.74 -16.24 19.53
CA ILE A 64 5.96 -16.73 18.88
C ILE A 64 7.13 -15.89 19.35
N GLU A 65 8.11 -16.56 19.96
CA GLU A 65 9.49 -16.07 19.91
C GLU A 65 9.94 -16.15 18.44
N PRO A 66 10.24 -15.02 17.77
CA PRO A 66 10.59 -15.03 16.36
C PRO A 66 11.90 -15.83 16.22
N LYS A 67 11.78 -17.06 15.70
CA LYS A 67 12.94 -17.87 15.28
C LYS A 67 13.19 -17.76 13.78
N LYS A 68 12.27 -17.09 13.07
CA LYS A 68 12.25 -16.79 11.65
C LYS A 68 11.45 -15.49 11.50
N GLY A 69 11.89 -14.58 10.63
CA GLY A 69 11.23 -13.31 10.38
C GLY A 69 9.74 -13.47 10.05
N ILE A 70 8.98 -12.40 10.26
CA ILE A 70 7.52 -12.40 10.11
C ILE A 70 7.06 -11.17 9.33
N ILE A 71 6.12 -11.39 8.42
CA ILE A 71 5.43 -10.38 7.64
C ILE A 71 3.98 -10.33 8.11
N LEU A 72 3.56 -9.16 8.56
CA LEU A 72 2.20 -8.86 9.00
C LEU A 72 1.52 -8.04 7.92
N HIS A 73 0.52 -8.63 7.28
CA HIS A 73 -0.35 -7.98 6.30
C HIS A 73 -1.59 -7.45 7.00
N PHE A 74 -1.96 -6.21 6.70
CA PHE A 74 -3.12 -5.53 7.26
C PHE A 74 -4.15 -5.25 6.16
N GLN A 75 -5.35 -5.81 6.32
CA GLN A 75 -6.40 -5.70 5.31
C GLN A 75 -7.79 -5.66 5.94
N GLN A 76 -8.64 -4.75 5.44
CA GLN A 76 -10.06 -4.70 5.77
C GLN A 76 -10.88 -5.54 4.78
N ASN A 77 -11.92 -6.23 5.24
CA ASN A 77 -12.76 -7.08 4.37
C ASN A 77 -13.59 -6.27 3.36
N ASP A 78 -14.01 -5.06 3.72
CA ASP A 78 -14.89 -4.19 2.90
C ASP A 78 -14.10 -3.01 2.29
N CYS A 79 -12.98 -3.32 1.62
CA CYS A 79 -12.12 -2.32 0.98
C CYS A 79 -11.91 -2.66 -0.50
N ALA A 80 -12.34 -1.74 -1.39
CA ALA A 80 -12.17 -1.91 -2.83
C ALA A 80 -10.70 -1.89 -3.28
N CYS A 81 -9.83 -1.22 -2.52
CA CYS A 81 -8.40 -1.12 -2.83
C CYS A 81 -7.62 -2.43 -2.60
N ASN A 82 -8.24 -3.44 -1.98
CA ASN A 82 -7.63 -4.75 -1.82
C ASN A 82 -7.22 -5.36 -3.18
N VAL A 83 -8.08 -5.18 -4.19
CA VAL A 83 -7.87 -5.71 -5.55
C VAL A 83 -6.63 -5.09 -6.20
N SER A 84 -6.45 -3.77 -6.06
CA SER A 84 -5.30 -3.06 -6.65
C SER A 84 -3.97 -3.52 -6.05
N SER A 85 -3.95 -3.95 -4.78
CA SER A 85 -2.72 -4.44 -4.14
C SER A 85 -2.44 -5.92 -4.35
N GLU A 86 -3.41 -6.70 -4.85
CA GLU A 86 -3.41 -8.16 -4.79
C GLU A 86 -2.16 -8.78 -5.44
N ALA A 87 -1.74 -8.25 -6.58
CA ALA A 87 -0.54 -8.70 -7.28
C ALA A 87 0.73 -8.53 -6.41
N HIS A 88 0.88 -7.39 -5.74
CA HIS A 88 2.02 -7.11 -4.86
C HIS A 88 1.97 -7.94 -3.57
N VAL A 89 0.78 -8.13 -2.98
CA VAL A 89 0.58 -8.99 -1.81
C VAL A 89 1.00 -10.42 -2.13
N ASN A 90 0.56 -10.95 -3.28
CA ASN A 90 0.88 -12.30 -3.72
C ASN A 90 2.38 -12.46 -4.00
N ALA A 91 3.01 -11.51 -4.69
CA ALA A 91 4.46 -11.53 -4.93
C ALA A 91 5.27 -11.55 -3.63
N LEU A 92 4.88 -10.74 -2.64
CA LEU A 92 5.53 -10.72 -1.33
C LEU A 92 5.32 -12.03 -0.58
N LYS A 93 4.10 -12.59 -0.63
CA LYS A 93 3.75 -13.86 0.01
C LYS A 93 4.52 -15.03 -0.58
N GLU A 94 4.65 -15.10 -1.90
CA GLU A 94 5.45 -16.12 -2.59
C GLU A 94 6.93 -16.04 -2.18
N LEU A 95 7.49 -14.83 -2.16
CA LEU A 95 8.86 -14.59 -1.73
C LEU A 95 9.08 -14.97 -0.25
N ALA A 96 8.13 -14.64 0.63
CA ALA A 96 8.18 -15.01 2.04
C ALA A 96 8.19 -16.53 2.22
N GLN A 97 7.32 -17.24 1.49
CA GLN A 97 7.23 -18.70 1.54
C GLN A 97 8.53 -19.37 1.08
N MET A 98 9.16 -18.88 0.00
CA MET A 98 10.45 -19.40 -0.46
C MET A 98 11.55 -19.30 0.60
N HIS A 99 11.52 -18.26 1.43
CA HIS A 99 12.49 -18.03 2.50
C HIS A 99 12.02 -18.51 3.88
N THR A 100 10.91 -19.26 3.96
CA THR A 100 10.32 -19.76 5.22
C THR A 100 10.02 -18.65 6.24
N VAL A 101 9.70 -17.45 5.74
CA VAL A 101 9.24 -16.30 6.52
C VAL A 101 7.73 -16.42 6.68
N GLU A 102 7.24 -16.19 7.89
CA GLU A 102 5.82 -16.33 8.18
C GLU A 102 5.03 -15.14 7.62
N PHE A 103 3.91 -15.39 6.95
CA PHE A 103 3.02 -14.35 6.43
C PHE A 103 1.66 -14.45 7.13
N ARG A 104 1.30 -13.45 7.93
CA ARG A 104 0.03 -13.42 8.68
C ARG A 104 -0.84 -12.26 8.24
N ASN A 105 -2.14 -12.52 8.11
CA ASN A 105 -3.13 -11.48 7.93
C ASN A 105 -3.66 -11.05 9.30
N ILE A 106 -3.64 -9.75 9.57
CA ILE A 106 -4.10 -9.13 10.81
C ILE A 106 -5.23 -8.17 10.46
N ASP A 107 -6.34 -8.27 11.20
CA ASP A 107 -7.40 -7.28 11.11
C ASP A 107 -6.90 -5.97 11.72
N PRO A 108 -6.83 -4.89 10.93
CA PRO A 108 -6.22 -3.65 11.41
C PRO A 108 -7.08 -2.93 12.46
N THR A 109 -8.35 -3.31 12.63
CA THR A 109 -9.21 -2.80 13.72
C THR A 109 -8.72 -3.23 15.11
N LEU A 110 -7.83 -4.22 15.19
CA LEU A 110 -7.15 -4.60 16.43
C LEU A 110 -6.09 -3.56 16.85
N ILE A 111 -5.59 -2.75 15.92
CA ILE A 111 -4.48 -1.81 16.13
C ILE A 111 -4.65 -0.46 15.37
N PRO A 112 -5.81 0.21 15.49
CA PRO A 112 -6.13 1.38 14.67
C PRO A 112 -5.22 2.59 14.93
N ASP A 113 -4.54 2.61 16.08
CA ASP A 113 -3.66 3.72 16.50
C ASP A 113 -2.36 3.79 15.71
N ILE A 114 -1.94 2.68 15.09
CA ILE A 114 -0.65 2.59 14.37
C ILE A 114 -0.80 2.21 12.89
N VAL A 115 -1.97 1.72 12.48
CA VAL A 115 -2.28 1.46 11.07
C VAL A 115 -3.14 2.62 10.56
N PRO A 116 -2.60 3.54 9.75
CA PRO A 116 -3.39 4.65 9.22
C PRO A 116 -4.36 4.17 8.14
N SER A 117 -3.89 3.28 7.26
CA SER A 117 -4.65 2.82 6.09
C SER A 117 -4.32 1.38 5.70
N THR A 118 -5.23 0.77 4.94
CA THR A 118 -5.06 -0.54 4.31
C THR A 118 -5.18 -0.46 2.79
N PRO A 119 -4.62 -1.42 2.04
CA PRO A 119 -3.74 -2.50 2.47
C PRO A 119 -2.33 -1.99 2.84
N SER A 120 -1.79 -2.50 3.94
CA SER A 120 -0.45 -2.15 4.44
C SER A 120 0.27 -3.37 5.02
N VAL A 121 1.57 -3.26 5.22
CA VAL A 121 2.40 -4.39 5.65
C VAL A 121 3.51 -3.97 6.60
N ALA A 122 3.74 -4.76 7.64
CA ALA A 122 4.92 -4.71 8.49
C ALA A 122 5.84 -5.91 8.20
N ILE A 123 7.14 -5.68 8.10
CA ILE A 123 8.18 -6.70 7.96
C ILE A 123 9.05 -6.64 9.20
N LEU A 124 9.14 -7.75 9.92
CA LEU A 124 10.00 -7.92 11.09
C LEU A 124 11.11 -8.91 10.78
N ASP A 125 12.32 -8.61 11.25
CA ASP A 125 13.47 -9.49 11.13
C ASP A 125 13.38 -10.70 12.07
N ASP A 126 14.39 -11.58 12.01
CA ASP A 126 14.47 -12.77 12.86
C ASP A 126 14.55 -12.44 14.36
N ASN A 127 14.92 -11.21 14.74
CA ASN A 127 14.98 -10.73 16.12
C ASN A 127 13.68 -10.00 16.53
N GLY A 128 12.68 -9.91 15.65
CA GLY A 128 11.46 -9.14 15.86
C GLY A 128 11.64 -7.62 15.74
N GLN A 129 12.73 -7.16 15.12
CA GLN A 129 12.98 -5.74 14.86
C GLN A 129 12.29 -5.29 13.57
N LEU A 130 11.83 -4.04 13.56
CA LEU A 130 11.14 -3.48 12.40
C LEU A 130 12.10 -3.22 11.24
N VAL A 131 11.85 -3.87 10.11
CA VAL A 131 12.52 -3.62 8.82
C VAL A 131 11.67 -2.67 7.97
N TYR A 132 10.36 -2.85 7.95
CA TYR A 132 9.50 -2.02 7.11
C TYR A 132 8.12 -1.92 7.71
N PHE A 133 7.52 -0.73 7.64
CA PHE A 133 6.08 -0.56 7.72
C PHE A 133 5.62 0.50 6.73
N GLY A 134 4.53 0.20 6.03
CA GLY A 134 3.95 1.13 5.07
C GLY A 134 3.03 0.43 4.06
N PRO A 135 2.68 1.11 2.96
CA PRO A 135 1.90 0.53 1.89
C PRO A 135 2.73 -0.47 1.07
N TYR A 136 2.04 -1.25 0.22
CA TYR A 136 2.71 -2.15 -0.73
C TYR A 136 3.43 -1.38 -1.85
N GLY A 137 2.89 -0.23 -2.24
CA GLY A 137 3.38 0.65 -3.30
C GLY A 137 2.53 1.92 -3.36
N GLU A 138 2.80 2.76 -4.34
CA GLU A 138 2.13 4.06 -4.57
C GLU A 138 1.52 4.16 -5.98
N GLY A 139 0.61 5.11 -6.16
CA GLY A 139 -0.09 5.39 -7.41
C GLY A 139 -1.45 4.69 -7.55
N LEU A 140 -2.09 4.97 -8.68
CA LEU A 140 -3.47 4.57 -9.02
C LEU A 140 -3.75 3.06 -8.98
N ASP A 141 -2.72 2.27 -9.25
CA ASP A 141 -2.77 0.81 -9.28
C ASP A 141 -1.67 0.22 -8.40
N CYS A 142 -1.16 1.02 -7.44
CA CYS A 142 0.02 0.69 -6.62
C CYS A 142 1.28 0.34 -7.44
N SER A 143 1.29 0.66 -8.74
CA SER A 143 2.23 0.15 -9.75
C SER A 143 3.31 1.14 -10.18
N GLN A 144 3.34 2.36 -9.63
CA GLN A 144 4.40 3.32 -9.98
C GLN A 144 5.79 2.92 -9.44
N THR A 145 5.84 1.86 -8.63
CA THR A 145 7.08 1.30 -8.08
C THR A 145 7.06 -0.22 -8.23
N ASP A 146 8.22 -0.88 -8.22
CA ASP A 146 8.33 -2.35 -8.14
C ASP A 146 7.81 -2.94 -6.80
N GLY A 147 6.99 -2.18 -6.07
CA GLY A 147 6.51 -2.42 -4.71
C GLY A 147 7.56 -2.04 -3.67
N PHE A 148 7.27 -1.04 -2.83
CA PHE A 148 8.13 -0.65 -1.71
C PHE A 148 8.44 -1.84 -0.79
N ALA A 149 7.38 -2.52 -0.32
CA ALA A 149 7.51 -3.66 0.58
C ALA A 149 8.30 -4.81 -0.06
N LEU A 150 8.08 -5.08 -1.34
CA LEU A 150 8.76 -6.15 -2.08
C LEU A 150 10.25 -5.84 -2.26
N THR A 151 10.59 -4.59 -2.57
CA THR A 151 11.97 -4.14 -2.73
C THR A 151 12.72 -4.20 -1.40
N VAL A 152 12.11 -3.69 -0.32
CA VAL A 152 12.71 -3.73 1.02
C VAL A 152 12.91 -5.16 1.49
N PHE A 153 11.93 -6.04 1.29
CA PHE A 153 12.07 -7.46 1.66
C PHE A 153 13.17 -8.17 0.86
N ASN A 154 13.26 -7.93 -0.46
CA ASN A 154 14.34 -8.47 -1.28
C ASN A 154 15.73 -8.01 -0.82
N ASN A 155 15.85 -6.75 -0.37
CA ASN A 155 17.10 -6.24 0.17
C ASN A 155 17.43 -6.85 1.54
N TYR A 156 16.41 -7.03 2.39
CA TYR A 156 16.54 -7.76 3.65
C TYR A 156 17.08 -9.18 3.45
N LEU A 157 16.54 -9.92 2.48
CA LEU A 157 17.01 -11.26 2.14
C LEU A 157 18.48 -11.30 1.64
N LYS A 158 18.99 -10.17 1.15
CA LYS A 158 20.41 -10.00 0.75
C LYS A 158 21.32 -9.53 1.90
N GLY A 159 20.77 -9.39 3.11
CA GLY A 159 21.50 -8.94 4.31
C GLY A 159 21.46 -7.44 4.55
N PHE A 160 20.65 -6.68 3.80
CA PHE A 160 20.48 -5.24 4.01
C PHE A 160 19.21 -4.97 4.81
N SER A 161 19.34 -4.49 6.04
CA SER A 161 18.20 -4.05 6.84
C SER A 161 18.24 -2.53 7.03
N ALA A 162 17.09 -1.90 6.92
CA ALA A 162 16.84 -0.52 7.30
C ALA A 162 15.54 -0.53 8.09
N SER A 163 15.36 0.33 9.09
CA SER A 163 14.09 0.45 9.82
C SER A 163 13.27 1.55 9.18
N LEU A 164 12.43 1.19 8.20
CA LEU A 164 11.69 2.15 7.37
C LEU A 164 10.22 2.26 7.80
N LEU A 165 9.77 3.48 7.99
CA LEU A 165 8.38 3.86 8.17
C LEU A 165 7.98 4.76 7.01
N ILE A 166 7.06 4.29 6.16
CA ILE A 166 6.56 5.06 5.02
C ILE A 166 5.20 5.63 5.39
N SER A 167 5.15 6.95 5.56
CA SER A 167 3.94 7.73 5.81
C SER A 167 3.54 8.59 4.61
N ASP A 168 4.53 9.07 3.85
CA ASP A 168 4.37 9.93 2.68
C ASP A 168 4.24 9.10 1.40
N ALA A 169 3.04 8.60 1.15
CA ALA A 169 2.68 7.87 -0.07
C ALA A 169 1.23 8.17 -0.47
N GLU A 170 0.96 8.22 -1.77
CA GLU A 170 -0.40 8.42 -2.29
C GLU A 170 -0.78 7.24 -3.19
N GLY A 171 -1.99 6.71 -3.02
CA GLY A 171 -2.46 5.55 -3.77
C GLY A 171 -3.90 5.18 -3.46
N CYS A 172 -4.33 4.01 -3.94
CA CYS A 172 -5.61 3.43 -3.53
C CYS A 172 -5.47 2.84 -2.13
N TYR A 173 -5.92 3.57 -1.12
CA TYR A 173 -5.98 3.09 0.25
C TYR A 173 -7.39 3.22 0.84
N CYS A 174 -7.65 2.48 1.90
CA CYS A 174 -8.82 2.59 2.77
C CYS A 174 -8.33 2.99 4.16
N ASN A 175 -8.65 4.23 4.55
CA ASN A 175 -8.27 4.76 5.85
C ASN A 175 -9.06 4.09 6.98
N ILE A 176 -8.46 4.03 8.17
CA ILE A 176 -9.04 3.43 9.38
C ILE A 176 -9.42 4.50 10.40
#